data_AF-A0AAJ2EK82-F1
#
_entry.id   AF-A0AAJ2EK82-F1
#
_cell.length_a   1.000
_cell.length_b   1.000
_cell.length_c   1.000
_cell.angle_alpha   90.00
_cell.angle_beta   90.00
_cell.angle_gamma   90.00
#
_symmetry.space_group_name_H-M   'P 1'
#
loop_
_entity.id
_entity.type
_entity.pdbx_description
1 polymer ?
#
loop_
_entity_poly.entity_id
_entity_poly.type
_entity_poly.pdbx_seq_one_letter_code
_entity_poly.pdbx_strand_id
1 'polypeptide(L)'
;MATVANTKIVQTEARPYRPEIDSLRAVAVIAVLISHWAPKIMGPVNWGHAGVYMFFVISGFVITRGLLRERNAGQGQINVVAFYTRRALRIWPIYYLSMAFYLLIWPGMSGSEALWHSAFLSNLFFSLNHGDGFPIHFWSLSVEEQFYLVWPFITLLPSRILWKVCCAMIVAAPVSRLFFYGHIHNVEATLYSLTSNVDCLAFGALLALFEQQRQQGLAFPHVVTGCIGAVLTMCVFAGDLTGHWAYGIVLWPTAIGCLTASLIAWMDGSPTAIAIACRPTLQYLGRISYGIYLYHLAVGRYLFDQTVVRNMSPLAFFLIAFAITVAVASASWYLIEKPFVALGRRHRDGSKSPRIAMSMAIACAVLLVPLGMNQLFLRNALPVVSLQTKIVDYGPRTIDLAHLDPAGTPIWMKINGDLPPGTVAVIGGERIPMWKSDDVVAFKLTPDLLLRPSHQTVFLEHRGFVTVARTAQVGLEIGSN
;
A
#
# COMPACT_ATOMS: atom_id res chain seq x y z
N MET A 1 -49.38 -47.32 -7.16
CA MET A 1 -49.12 -45.91 -7.54
C MET A 1 -48.26 -45.30 -6.45
N ALA A 2 -46.93 -45.33 -6.63
CA ALA A 2 -45.98 -44.79 -5.67
C ALA A 2 -45.71 -43.33 -5.99
N THR A 3 -45.92 -42.48 -4.99
CA THR A 3 -45.82 -41.03 -5.01
C THR A 3 -44.36 -40.62 -5.28
N VAL A 4 -44.12 -39.93 -6.39
CA VAL A 4 -42.82 -39.33 -6.71
C VAL A 4 -42.56 -38.22 -5.69
N ALA A 5 -41.61 -38.45 -4.78
CA ALA A 5 -41.14 -37.46 -3.83
C ALA A 5 -40.47 -36.33 -4.61
N ASN A 6 -41.19 -35.21 -4.70
CA ASN A 6 -40.75 -33.96 -5.29
C ASN A 6 -39.57 -33.43 -4.48
N THR A 7 -38.34 -33.74 -4.90
CA THR A 7 -37.12 -33.26 -4.25
C THR A 7 -37.03 -31.76 -4.53
N LYS A 8 -37.54 -30.94 -3.61
CA LYS A 8 -37.30 -29.50 -3.62
C LYS A 8 -35.79 -29.30 -3.61
N ILE A 9 -35.23 -28.91 -4.75
CA ILE A 9 -33.90 -28.31 -4.82
C ILE A 9 -33.95 -27.14 -3.84
N VAL A 10 -33.27 -27.27 -2.71
CA VAL A 10 -33.16 -26.21 -1.71
C VAL A 10 -32.45 -25.06 -2.40
N GLN A 11 -33.24 -24.06 -2.80
CA GLN A 11 -32.74 -22.78 -3.29
C GLN A 11 -31.85 -22.19 -2.21
N THR A 12 -30.53 -22.38 -2.33
CA THR A 12 -29.58 -21.74 -1.45
C THR A 12 -29.53 -20.28 -1.89
N GLU A 13 -30.38 -19.44 -1.29
CA GLU A 13 -30.27 -18.00 -1.45
C GLU A 13 -28.84 -17.57 -1.14
N ALA A 14 -28.26 -16.72 -1.99
CA ALA A 14 -26.92 -16.22 -1.79
C ALA A 14 -26.85 -15.48 -0.45
N ARG A 15 -26.02 -15.97 0.50
CA ARG A 15 -25.93 -15.42 1.87
C ARG A 15 -25.77 -13.90 1.86
N PRO A 16 -26.62 -13.12 2.55
CA PRO A 16 -26.54 -11.65 2.55
C PRO A 16 -25.17 -11.14 3.00
N TYR A 17 -24.61 -11.74 4.05
CA TYR A 17 -23.30 -11.45 4.63
C TYR A 17 -22.37 -12.67 4.55
N ARG A 18 -21.06 -12.41 4.34
CA ARG A 18 -20.02 -13.40 4.08
C ARG A 18 -18.89 -13.22 5.12
N PRO A 19 -19.02 -13.79 6.34
CA PRO A 19 -18.07 -13.58 7.44
C PRO A 19 -16.62 -13.97 7.10
N GLU A 20 -16.44 -14.96 6.22
CA GLU A 20 -15.12 -15.41 5.78
C GLU A 20 -14.33 -14.33 5.02
N ILE A 21 -15.02 -13.37 4.38
CA ILE A 21 -14.37 -12.26 3.68
C ILE A 21 -13.69 -11.31 4.68
N ASP A 22 -14.29 -11.09 5.85
CA ASP A 22 -13.65 -10.28 6.87
C ASP A 22 -12.42 -11.00 7.42
N SER A 23 -12.47 -12.32 7.63
CA SER A 23 -11.28 -13.06 8.05
C SER A 23 -10.16 -13.05 7.01
N LEU A 24 -10.47 -13.07 5.71
CA LEU A 24 -9.45 -12.86 4.68
C LEU A 24 -8.82 -11.46 4.75
N ARG A 25 -9.60 -10.42 5.08
CA ARG A 25 -9.04 -9.08 5.34
C ARG A 25 -8.10 -9.08 6.54
N ALA A 26 -8.40 -9.87 7.57
CA ALA A 26 -7.50 -10.02 8.72
C ALA A 26 -6.16 -10.64 8.31
N VAL A 27 -6.19 -11.70 7.49
CA VAL A 27 -4.97 -12.31 6.94
C VAL A 27 -4.19 -11.31 6.10
N ALA A 28 -4.87 -10.59 5.21
CA ALA A 28 -4.26 -9.59 4.35
C ALA A 28 -3.57 -8.47 5.13
N VAL A 29 -4.23 -7.90 6.16
CA VAL A 29 -3.59 -6.84 6.97
C VAL A 29 -2.44 -7.37 7.80
N ILE A 30 -2.54 -8.57 8.37
CA ILE A 30 -1.44 -9.17 9.13
C ILE A 30 -0.21 -9.37 8.24
N ALA A 31 -0.39 -9.84 7.00
CA ALA A 31 0.70 -9.96 6.03
C ALA A 31 1.40 -8.60 5.77
N VAL A 32 0.63 -7.52 5.65
CA VAL A 32 1.14 -6.14 5.56
C VAL A 32 1.98 -5.76 6.77
N LEU A 33 1.45 -5.97 7.97
CA LEU A 33 2.14 -5.60 9.22
C LEU A 33 3.47 -6.36 9.39
N ILE A 34 3.48 -7.67 9.11
CA ILE A 34 4.71 -8.46 9.23
C ILE A 34 5.76 -7.95 8.23
N SER A 35 5.35 -7.60 7.01
CA SER A 35 6.29 -7.06 6.01
C SER A 35 6.97 -5.76 6.44
N HIS A 36 6.26 -4.90 7.19
CA HIS A 36 6.78 -3.61 7.62
C HIS A 36 7.59 -3.68 8.92
N TRP A 37 7.25 -4.59 9.82
CA TRP A 37 7.83 -4.60 11.19
C TRP A 37 8.71 -5.81 11.49
N ALA A 38 8.52 -6.91 10.77
CA ALA A 38 9.31 -8.12 10.96
C ALA A 38 9.59 -8.85 9.62
N PRO A 39 10.15 -8.16 8.60
CA PRO A 39 10.35 -8.73 7.27
C PRO A 39 11.19 -10.01 7.28
N LYS A 40 12.16 -10.11 8.19
CA LYS A 40 13.03 -11.30 8.36
C LYS A 40 12.26 -12.57 8.73
N ILE A 41 11.07 -12.46 9.35
CA ILE A 41 10.25 -13.63 9.72
C ILE A 41 9.70 -14.34 8.48
N MET A 42 9.52 -13.61 7.38
CA MET A 42 8.77 -14.11 6.23
C MET A 42 9.62 -14.47 5.01
N GLY A 43 10.95 -14.46 5.15
CA GLY A 43 11.88 -14.78 4.08
C GLY A 43 11.88 -13.71 2.96
N PRO A 44 12.24 -14.07 1.72
CA PRO A 44 12.41 -13.11 0.61
C PRO A 44 11.09 -12.62 0.00
N VAL A 45 9.95 -13.15 0.42
CA VAL A 45 8.65 -12.88 -0.20
C VAL A 45 8.11 -11.51 0.23
N ASN A 46 7.62 -10.73 -0.74
CA ASN A 46 6.94 -9.47 -0.46
C ASN A 46 5.48 -9.69 -0.03
N TRP A 47 5.30 -10.06 1.24
CA TRP A 47 3.99 -10.29 1.85
C TRP A 47 3.15 -9.03 2.02
N GLY A 48 3.80 -7.86 2.04
CA GLY A 48 3.10 -6.57 2.12
C GLY A 48 2.26 -6.33 0.88
N HIS A 49 2.88 -6.44 -0.29
CA HIS A 49 2.17 -6.35 -1.56
C HIS A 49 1.16 -7.49 -1.73
N ALA A 50 1.50 -8.72 -1.32
CA ALA A 50 0.54 -9.83 -1.37
C ALA A 50 -0.74 -9.53 -0.58
N GLY A 51 -0.61 -9.00 0.65
CA GLY A 51 -1.75 -8.56 1.46
C GLY A 51 -2.57 -7.46 0.77
N VAL A 52 -1.91 -6.47 0.14
CA VAL A 52 -2.61 -5.42 -0.62
C VAL A 52 -3.34 -5.99 -1.85
N TYR A 53 -2.74 -6.92 -2.58
CA TYR A 53 -3.39 -7.57 -3.72
C TYR A 53 -4.59 -8.42 -3.28
N MET A 54 -4.51 -9.08 -2.12
CA MET A 54 -5.68 -9.74 -1.52
C MET A 54 -6.79 -8.73 -1.20
N PHE A 55 -6.45 -7.56 -0.65
CA PHE A 55 -7.42 -6.48 -0.43
C PHE A 55 -8.09 -6.05 -1.73
N PHE A 56 -7.34 -5.84 -2.81
CA PHE A 56 -7.91 -5.51 -4.12
C PHE A 56 -8.89 -6.57 -4.63
N VAL A 57 -8.56 -7.87 -4.53
CA VAL A 57 -9.49 -8.95 -4.90
C VAL A 57 -10.76 -8.91 -4.05
N ILE A 58 -10.61 -8.76 -2.73
CA ILE A 58 -11.75 -8.66 -1.80
C ILE A 58 -12.61 -7.44 -2.13
N SER A 59 -12.01 -6.29 -2.41
CA SER A 59 -12.69 -5.04 -2.74
C SER A 59 -13.45 -5.18 -4.07
N GLY A 60 -12.81 -5.70 -5.10
CA GLY A 60 -13.46 -6.02 -6.39
C GLY A 60 -14.66 -6.95 -6.22
N PHE A 61 -14.53 -7.99 -5.40
CA PHE A 61 -15.63 -8.93 -5.11
C PHE A 61 -16.78 -8.27 -4.36
N VAL A 62 -16.51 -7.64 -3.22
CA VAL A 62 -17.55 -7.06 -2.35
C VAL A 62 -18.30 -5.92 -3.04
N ILE A 63 -17.60 -5.07 -3.79
CA ILE A 63 -18.19 -3.94 -4.50
C ILE A 63 -19.07 -4.44 -5.64
N THR A 64 -18.54 -5.29 -6.51
CA THR A 64 -19.26 -5.82 -7.67
C THR A 64 -20.49 -6.61 -7.23
N ARG A 65 -20.34 -7.49 -6.24
CA ARG A 65 -21.44 -8.27 -5.67
C ARG A 65 -22.54 -7.38 -5.09
N GLY A 66 -22.17 -6.31 -4.38
CA GLY A 66 -23.12 -5.35 -3.83
C GLY A 66 -23.90 -4.61 -4.93
N LEU A 67 -23.21 -4.13 -5.95
CA LEU A 67 -23.81 -3.41 -7.09
C LEU A 67 -24.71 -4.31 -7.94
N LEU A 68 -24.29 -5.55 -8.21
CA LEU A 68 -25.11 -6.53 -8.94
C LEU A 68 -26.39 -6.88 -8.17
N ARG A 69 -26.30 -7.02 -6.85
CA ARG A 69 -27.49 -7.23 -6.00
C ARG A 69 -28.44 -6.05 -6.03
N GLU A 70 -27.92 -4.84 -5.92
CA GLU A 70 -28.71 -3.62 -6.01
C GLU A 70 -29.40 -3.51 -7.37
N ARG A 71 -28.64 -3.74 -8.45
CA ARG A 71 -29.13 -3.77 -9.83
C ARG A 71 -30.25 -4.79 -10.02
N ASN A 72 -30.08 -6.01 -9.52
CA ASN A 72 -31.09 -7.07 -9.67
C ASN A 72 -32.36 -6.75 -8.89
N ALA A 73 -32.23 -6.19 -7.68
CA ALA A 73 -33.38 -5.78 -6.87
C ALA A 73 -34.11 -4.55 -7.46
N GLY A 74 -33.38 -3.62 -8.06
CA GLY A 74 -33.89 -2.38 -8.64
C GLY A 74 -34.25 -2.45 -10.12
N GLN A 75 -34.56 -3.63 -10.66
CA GLN A 75 -34.95 -3.83 -12.08
C GLN A 75 -33.94 -3.22 -13.09
N GLY A 76 -32.65 -3.35 -12.81
CA GLY A 76 -31.58 -2.84 -13.66
C GLY A 76 -31.02 -1.48 -13.25
N GLN A 77 -31.58 -0.82 -12.24
CA GLN A 77 -31.11 0.47 -11.73
C GLN A 77 -30.14 0.33 -10.55
N ILE A 78 -29.17 1.23 -10.46
CA ILE A 78 -28.25 1.37 -9.33
C ILE A 78 -28.38 2.79 -8.81
N ASN A 79 -28.60 2.96 -7.50
CA ASN A 79 -28.57 4.27 -6.87
C ASN A 79 -27.12 4.66 -6.60
N VAL A 80 -26.48 5.26 -7.61
CA VAL A 80 -25.08 5.67 -7.59
C VAL A 80 -24.78 6.67 -6.46
N VAL A 81 -25.71 7.58 -6.17
CA VAL A 81 -25.58 8.56 -5.07
C VAL A 81 -25.55 7.83 -3.72
N ALA A 82 -26.44 6.86 -3.53
CA ALA A 82 -26.48 6.07 -2.31
C ALA A 82 -25.24 5.18 -2.18
N PHE A 83 -24.71 4.65 -3.29
CA PHE A 83 -23.45 3.92 -3.32
C PHE A 83 -22.29 4.81 -2.83
N TYR A 84 -22.08 5.99 -3.44
CA TYR A 84 -21.00 6.89 -3.05
C TYR A 84 -21.14 7.40 -1.62
N THR A 85 -22.36 7.72 -1.19
CA THR A 85 -22.61 8.11 0.20
C THR A 85 -22.15 7.04 1.19
N ARG A 86 -22.50 5.76 0.95
CA ARG A 86 -22.10 4.66 1.84
C ARG A 86 -20.58 4.46 1.85
N ARG A 87 -19.91 4.69 0.73
CA ARG A 87 -18.45 4.54 0.61
C ARG A 87 -17.72 5.70 1.28
N ALA A 88 -18.12 6.95 0.99
CA ALA A 88 -17.58 8.14 1.63
C ALA A 88 -17.71 8.04 3.16
N LEU A 89 -18.88 7.71 3.69
CA LEU A 89 -19.09 7.56 5.14
C LEU A 89 -18.27 6.41 5.77
N ARG A 90 -17.88 5.41 4.99
CA ARG A 90 -17.03 4.32 5.48
C ARG A 90 -15.55 4.69 5.48
N ILE A 91 -15.09 5.39 4.45
CA ILE A 91 -13.67 5.52 4.13
C ILE A 91 -13.14 6.89 4.57
N TRP A 92 -13.83 7.97 4.21
CA TRP A 92 -13.32 9.33 4.34
C TRP A 92 -13.10 9.77 5.80
N PRO A 93 -14.02 9.55 6.77
CA PRO A 93 -13.84 10.06 8.13
C PRO A 93 -12.54 9.59 8.78
N ILE A 94 -12.26 8.29 8.70
CA ILE A 94 -11.06 7.71 9.29
C ILE A 94 -9.81 7.95 8.42
N TYR A 95 -9.93 7.98 7.08
CA TYR A 95 -8.83 8.34 6.19
C TYR A 95 -8.29 9.74 6.54
N TYR A 96 -9.16 10.74 6.55
CA TYR A 96 -8.79 12.11 6.87
C TYR A 96 -8.33 12.27 8.31
N LEU A 97 -8.92 11.56 9.28
CA LEU A 97 -8.40 11.54 10.64
C LEU A 97 -6.98 10.97 10.72
N SER A 98 -6.72 9.86 10.04
CA SER A 98 -5.38 9.28 10.01
C SER A 98 -4.38 10.24 9.36
N MET A 99 -4.77 10.93 8.28
CA MET A 99 -3.94 11.94 7.63
C MET A 99 -3.66 13.13 8.55
N ALA A 100 -4.65 13.58 9.32
CA ALA A 100 -4.46 14.59 10.36
C ALA A 100 -3.45 14.11 11.41
N PHE A 101 -3.55 12.85 11.83
CA PHE A 101 -2.60 12.25 12.76
C PHE A 101 -1.18 12.23 12.18
N TYR A 102 -1.01 11.84 10.90
CA TYR A 102 0.27 11.91 10.20
C TYR A 102 0.84 13.34 10.15
N LEU A 103 0.02 14.36 9.86
CA LEU A 103 0.45 15.77 9.88
C LEU A 103 0.93 16.25 11.26
N LEU A 104 0.38 15.70 12.34
CA LEU A 104 0.74 16.08 13.70
C LEU A 104 2.02 15.40 14.18
N ILE A 105 2.17 14.11 13.90
CA ILE A 105 3.33 13.32 14.36
C ILE A 105 4.52 13.39 13.40
N TRP A 106 4.28 13.80 12.15
CA TRP A 106 5.28 13.85 11.09
C TRP A 106 5.31 15.23 10.42
N PRO A 107 6.06 16.19 10.98
CA PRO A 107 6.17 17.54 10.41
C PRO A 107 7.02 17.58 9.12
N GLY A 108 7.41 16.43 8.57
CA GLY A 108 8.19 16.30 7.33
C GLY A 108 7.34 16.15 6.07
N MET A 109 6.03 15.92 6.18
CA MET A 109 5.14 15.79 5.03
C MET A 109 4.97 17.16 4.36
N SER A 110 5.30 17.26 3.08
CA SER A 110 5.19 18.55 2.38
C SER A 110 3.72 18.94 2.16
N GLY A 111 3.43 20.24 2.02
CA GLY A 111 2.08 20.69 1.66
C GLY A 111 1.61 20.12 0.32
N SER A 112 2.53 19.94 -0.63
CA SER A 112 2.22 19.31 -1.93
C SER A 112 1.82 17.84 -1.76
N GLU A 113 2.57 17.07 -0.98
CA GLU A 113 2.32 15.67 -0.69
C GLU A 113 0.97 15.47 0.04
N ALA A 114 0.68 16.33 1.02
CA ALA A 114 -0.61 16.35 1.70
C ALA A 114 -1.79 16.56 0.72
N LEU A 115 -1.61 17.41 -0.30
CA LEU A 115 -2.63 17.62 -1.34
C LEU A 115 -2.87 16.34 -2.16
N TRP A 116 -1.81 15.68 -2.63
CA TRP A 116 -1.91 14.41 -3.38
C TRP A 116 -2.60 13.31 -2.57
N HIS A 117 -2.26 13.19 -1.29
CA HIS A 117 -2.91 12.27 -0.37
C HIS A 117 -4.40 12.61 -0.20
N SER A 118 -4.72 13.88 0.10
CA SER A 118 -6.10 14.32 0.29
C SER A 118 -7.00 14.08 -0.92
N ALA A 119 -6.43 14.11 -2.13
CA ALA A 119 -7.14 13.91 -3.38
C ALA A 119 -7.25 12.44 -3.82
N PHE A 120 -6.77 11.47 -3.02
CA PHE A 120 -6.65 10.06 -3.42
C PHE A 120 -5.85 9.87 -4.72
N LEU A 121 -4.73 10.60 -4.82
CA LEU A 121 -3.78 10.55 -5.94
C LEU A 121 -2.38 10.10 -5.50
N SER A 122 -2.27 9.48 -4.33
CA SER A 122 -0.98 9.07 -3.75
C SER A 122 -0.22 8.11 -4.66
N ASN A 123 -0.93 7.22 -5.35
CA ASN A 123 -0.32 6.30 -6.30
C ASN A 123 0.37 7.02 -7.48
N LEU A 124 -0.23 8.10 -7.99
CA LEU A 124 0.39 8.93 -9.02
C LEU A 124 1.57 9.72 -8.45
N PHE A 125 1.42 10.27 -7.25
CA PHE A 125 2.50 11.00 -6.57
C PHE A 125 3.76 10.13 -6.44
N PHE A 126 3.65 8.92 -5.91
CA PHE A 126 4.80 8.02 -5.80
C PHE A 126 5.33 7.58 -7.16
N SER A 127 4.46 7.37 -8.16
CA SER A 127 4.90 7.03 -9.52
C SER A 127 5.71 8.15 -10.18
N LEU A 128 5.36 9.42 -9.94
CA LEU A 128 6.00 10.60 -10.52
C LEU A 128 7.24 11.04 -9.73
N ASN A 129 7.29 10.76 -8.43
CA ASN A 129 8.40 11.14 -7.54
C ASN A 129 9.27 9.94 -7.16
N HIS A 130 9.27 8.87 -7.95
CA HIS A 130 10.13 7.70 -7.74
C HIS A 130 10.09 7.13 -6.31
N GLY A 131 8.90 7.10 -5.71
CA GLY A 131 8.66 6.49 -4.40
C GLY A 131 9.02 7.41 -3.23
N ASP A 132 9.50 8.62 -3.49
CA ASP A 132 9.79 9.59 -2.44
C ASP A 132 8.48 10.10 -1.82
N GLY A 133 8.40 9.96 -0.49
CA GLY A 133 7.30 10.47 0.34
C GLY A 133 6.84 9.47 1.41
N PHE A 134 5.97 9.95 2.28
CA PHE A 134 5.36 9.23 3.38
C PHE A 134 4.00 9.89 3.77
N PRO A 135 2.95 9.11 4.02
CA PRO A 135 2.96 7.65 4.21
C PRO A 135 2.66 6.85 2.94
N ILE A 136 3.56 5.91 2.61
CA ILE A 136 3.52 5.21 1.32
C ILE A 136 2.25 4.38 1.09
N HIS A 137 1.73 3.73 2.13
CA HIS A 137 0.56 2.84 2.03
C HIS A 137 -0.73 3.50 1.50
N PHE A 138 -0.82 4.84 1.41
CA PHE A 138 -1.97 5.54 0.82
C PHE A 138 -2.11 5.33 -0.69
N TRP A 139 -1.07 4.82 -1.38
CA TRP A 139 -1.16 4.48 -2.81
C TRP A 139 -2.28 3.47 -3.09
N SER A 140 -2.41 2.44 -2.25
CA SER A 140 -3.37 1.35 -2.47
C SER A 140 -4.80 1.83 -2.29
N LEU A 141 -5.03 2.68 -1.28
CA LEU A 141 -6.32 3.33 -1.02
C LEU A 141 -6.72 4.26 -2.17
N SER A 142 -5.75 4.95 -2.77
CA SER A 142 -5.97 5.78 -3.95
C SER A 142 -6.44 4.93 -5.14
N VAL A 143 -5.79 3.79 -5.38
CA VAL A 143 -6.20 2.82 -6.42
C VAL A 143 -7.62 2.30 -6.16
N GLU A 144 -7.96 1.96 -4.92
CA GLU A 144 -9.31 1.51 -4.56
C GLU A 144 -10.37 2.59 -4.79
N GLU A 145 -10.15 3.83 -4.35
CA GLU A 145 -11.10 4.93 -4.55
C GLU A 145 -11.29 5.25 -6.04
N GLN A 146 -10.21 5.23 -6.84
CA GLN A 146 -10.29 5.39 -8.29
C GLN A 146 -11.15 4.30 -8.93
N PHE A 147 -11.01 3.06 -8.49
CA PHE A 147 -11.89 1.97 -8.90
C PHE A 147 -13.34 2.22 -8.46
N TYR A 148 -13.57 2.61 -7.21
CA TYR A 148 -14.92 2.87 -6.69
C TYR A 148 -15.63 4.00 -7.45
N LEU A 149 -14.89 5.01 -7.91
CA LEU A 149 -15.41 6.14 -8.68
C LEU A 149 -15.93 5.74 -10.06
N VAL A 150 -15.34 4.73 -10.71
CA VAL A 150 -15.69 4.35 -12.08
C VAL A 150 -16.62 3.13 -12.10
N TRP A 151 -16.45 2.22 -11.16
CA TRP A 151 -17.05 0.89 -11.23
C TRP A 151 -18.59 0.85 -11.24
N PRO A 152 -19.34 1.68 -10.48
CA PRO A 152 -20.80 1.70 -10.55
C PRO A 152 -21.33 1.89 -11.97
N PHE A 153 -20.70 2.77 -12.76
CA PHE A 153 -21.08 3.02 -14.15
C PHE A 153 -20.76 1.83 -15.05
N ILE A 154 -19.60 1.20 -14.87
CA ILE A 154 -19.23 -0.02 -15.59
C ILE A 154 -20.23 -1.16 -15.27
N THR A 155 -20.70 -1.27 -14.03
CA THR A 155 -21.66 -2.32 -13.63
C THR A 155 -23.07 -2.13 -14.21
N LEU A 156 -23.40 -0.97 -14.79
CA LEU A 156 -24.64 -0.76 -15.54
C LEU A 156 -24.61 -1.47 -16.90
N LEU A 157 -23.42 -1.74 -17.45
CA LEU A 157 -23.28 -2.47 -18.71
C LEU A 157 -23.92 -3.86 -18.64
N PRO A 158 -24.41 -4.42 -19.75
CA PRO A 158 -24.89 -5.81 -19.79
C PRO A 158 -23.85 -6.79 -19.25
N SER A 159 -24.28 -7.85 -18.53
CA SER A 159 -23.35 -8.80 -17.91
C SER A 159 -22.33 -9.37 -18.90
N ARG A 160 -22.73 -9.67 -20.14
CA ARG A 160 -21.83 -10.12 -21.22
C ARG A 160 -20.67 -9.17 -21.52
N ILE A 161 -20.87 -7.86 -21.36
CA ILE A 161 -19.84 -6.84 -21.54
C ILE A 161 -18.99 -6.77 -20.27
N LEU A 162 -19.61 -6.83 -19.10
CA LEU A 162 -18.91 -6.81 -17.82
C LEU A 162 -17.91 -7.98 -17.68
N TRP A 163 -18.28 -9.17 -18.15
CA TRP A 163 -17.36 -10.31 -18.30
C TRP A 163 -16.14 -9.96 -19.15
N LYS A 164 -16.34 -9.37 -20.34
CA LYS A 164 -15.26 -8.96 -21.24
C LYS A 164 -14.37 -7.90 -20.61
N VAL A 165 -14.96 -6.92 -19.91
CA VAL A 165 -14.21 -5.86 -19.20
C VAL A 165 -13.31 -6.47 -18.13
N CYS A 166 -13.83 -7.40 -17.31
CA CYS A 166 -13.02 -8.08 -16.29
C CYS A 166 -11.88 -8.88 -16.92
N CYS A 167 -12.15 -9.67 -17.97
CA CYS A 167 -11.11 -10.41 -18.68
C CYS A 167 -10.06 -9.48 -19.31
N ALA A 168 -10.50 -8.37 -19.90
CA ALA A 168 -9.59 -7.37 -20.48
C ALA A 168 -8.70 -6.74 -19.42
N MET A 169 -9.23 -6.41 -18.24
CA MET A 169 -8.44 -5.88 -17.11
C MET A 169 -7.41 -6.90 -16.59
N ILE A 170 -7.78 -8.17 -16.51
CA ILE A 170 -6.87 -9.27 -16.09
C ILE A 170 -5.68 -9.39 -17.04
N VAL A 171 -5.91 -9.22 -18.36
CA VAL A 171 -4.83 -9.26 -19.35
C VAL A 171 -4.08 -7.94 -19.42
N ALA A 172 -4.76 -6.80 -19.33
CA ALA A 172 -4.15 -5.48 -19.47
C ALA A 172 -3.17 -5.15 -18.34
N ALA A 173 -3.40 -5.63 -17.11
CA ALA A 173 -2.54 -5.29 -15.98
C ALA A 173 -1.10 -5.82 -16.09
N PRO A 174 -0.83 -7.11 -16.39
CA PRO A 174 0.53 -7.57 -16.62
C PRO A 174 1.17 -6.90 -17.85
N VAL A 175 0.40 -6.55 -18.89
CA VAL A 175 0.91 -5.75 -20.03
C VAL A 175 1.33 -4.35 -19.57
N SER A 176 0.50 -3.68 -18.75
CA SER A 176 0.83 -2.39 -18.14
C SER A 176 2.11 -2.48 -17.28
N ARG A 177 2.28 -3.57 -16.54
CA ARG A 177 3.48 -3.80 -15.73
C ARG A 177 4.72 -4.03 -16.58
N LEU A 178 4.61 -4.82 -17.65
CA LEU A 178 5.69 -4.98 -18.63
C LEU A 178 6.06 -3.65 -19.29
N PHE A 179 5.08 -2.82 -19.62
CA PHE A 179 5.31 -1.49 -20.20
C PHE A 179 6.03 -0.55 -19.23
N PHE A 180 5.53 -0.40 -18.00
CA PHE A 180 6.16 0.49 -17.03
C PHE A 180 7.56 0.02 -16.61
N TYR A 181 7.74 -1.29 -16.44
CA TYR A 181 9.02 -1.85 -16.04
C TYR A 181 10.03 -1.88 -17.19
N GLY A 182 9.63 -2.43 -18.33
CA GLY A 182 10.52 -2.73 -19.45
C GLY A 182 10.73 -1.58 -20.43
N HIS A 183 9.78 -0.65 -20.55
CA HIS A 183 9.87 0.47 -21.50
C HIS A 183 10.04 1.82 -20.83
N ILE A 184 9.28 2.10 -19.76
CA ILE A 184 9.37 3.39 -19.04
C ILE A 184 10.46 3.36 -17.95
N HIS A 185 10.90 2.17 -17.53
CA HIS A 185 11.86 1.96 -16.44
C HIS A 185 11.42 2.60 -15.12
N ASN A 186 10.12 2.58 -14.84
CA ASN A 186 9.53 3.14 -13.62
C ASN A 186 8.93 2.02 -12.76
N VAL A 187 9.70 1.62 -11.73
CA VAL A 187 9.30 0.57 -10.78
C VAL A 187 8.05 0.98 -9.99
N GLU A 188 7.95 2.25 -9.61
CA GLU A 188 6.85 2.76 -8.79
C GLU A 188 5.52 2.78 -9.56
N ALA A 189 5.55 3.20 -10.84
CA ALA A 189 4.39 3.08 -11.73
C ALA A 189 4.02 1.61 -11.98
N THR A 190 5.02 0.73 -12.05
CA THR A 190 4.79 -0.72 -12.15
C THR A 190 4.08 -1.27 -10.91
N LEU A 191 4.40 -0.79 -9.71
CA LEU A 191 3.85 -1.30 -8.46
C LEU A 191 2.53 -0.63 -8.06
N TYR A 192 2.39 0.68 -8.26
CA TYR A 192 1.35 1.48 -7.61
C TYR A 192 0.26 1.99 -8.53
N SER A 193 0.50 2.02 -9.85
CA SER A 193 -0.52 2.55 -10.77
C SER A 193 -1.80 1.72 -10.76
N LEU A 194 -2.93 2.36 -11.05
CA LEU A 194 -4.21 1.67 -11.19
C LEU A 194 -4.11 0.57 -12.26
N THR A 195 -3.57 0.91 -13.44
CA THR A 195 -3.49 0.00 -14.58
C THR A 195 -2.60 -1.21 -14.30
N SER A 196 -1.60 -1.11 -13.42
CA SER A 196 -0.80 -2.26 -13.00
C SER A 196 -1.51 -3.22 -12.05
N ASN A 197 -2.58 -2.78 -11.37
CA ASN A 197 -3.25 -3.49 -10.29
C ASN A 197 -4.73 -3.85 -10.56
N VAL A 198 -5.26 -3.43 -11.71
CA VAL A 198 -6.68 -3.67 -12.07
C VAL A 198 -7.03 -5.15 -12.22
N ASP A 199 -6.07 -6.04 -12.46
CA ASP A 199 -6.30 -7.48 -12.53
C ASP A 199 -6.79 -8.06 -11.21
N CYS A 200 -6.18 -7.68 -10.08
CA CYS A 200 -6.61 -8.10 -8.75
C CYS A 200 -8.07 -7.69 -8.47
N LEU A 201 -8.42 -6.44 -8.76
CA LEU A 201 -9.80 -5.95 -8.65
C LEU A 201 -10.75 -6.74 -9.58
N ALA A 202 -10.31 -7.00 -10.81
CA ALA A 202 -11.08 -7.73 -11.81
C ALA A 202 -11.29 -9.21 -11.46
N PHE A 203 -10.33 -9.89 -10.84
CA PHE A 203 -10.51 -11.26 -10.33
C PHE A 203 -11.64 -11.32 -9.30
N GLY A 204 -11.68 -10.35 -8.39
CA GLY A 204 -12.78 -10.21 -7.43
C GLY A 204 -14.12 -9.94 -8.11
N ALA A 205 -14.15 -9.02 -9.06
CA ALA A 205 -15.35 -8.71 -9.83
C ALA A 205 -15.88 -9.91 -10.63
N LEU A 206 -14.98 -10.64 -11.29
CA LEU A 206 -15.28 -11.84 -12.06
C LEU A 206 -15.91 -12.91 -11.15
N LEU A 207 -15.34 -13.10 -9.96
CA LEU A 207 -15.89 -14.01 -8.97
C LEU A 207 -17.33 -13.65 -8.58
N ALA A 208 -17.65 -12.36 -8.43
CA ALA A 208 -19.02 -11.91 -8.15
C ALA A 208 -19.98 -12.19 -9.32
N LEU A 209 -19.51 -12.12 -10.57
CA LEU A 209 -20.31 -12.48 -11.75
C LEU A 209 -20.61 -13.98 -11.80
N PHE A 210 -19.62 -14.82 -11.51
CA PHE A 210 -19.82 -16.26 -11.35
C PHE A 210 -20.82 -16.57 -10.24
N GLU A 211 -20.75 -15.87 -9.10
CA GLU A 211 -21.74 -16.06 -8.01
C GLU A 211 -23.16 -15.73 -8.49
N GLN A 212 -23.35 -14.68 -9.29
CA GLN A 212 -24.66 -14.34 -9.86
C GLN A 212 -25.18 -15.42 -10.82
N GLN A 213 -24.29 -16.05 -11.60
CA GLN A 213 -24.65 -17.08 -12.58
C GLN A 213 -24.67 -18.50 -12.00
N ARG A 214 -24.39 -18.67 -10.70
CA ARG A 214 -24.38 -20.00 -10.05
C ARG A 214 -25.71 -20.75 -10.21
N GLN A 215 -26.84 -20.04 -10.16
CA GLN A 215 -28.18 -20.64 -10.36
C GLN A 215 -28.40 -21.14 -11.80
N GLN A 216 -27.58 -20.69 -12.76
CA GLN A 216 -27.58 -21.14 -14.14
C GLN A 216 -26.58 -22.29 -14.37
N GLY A 217 -26.02 -22.86 -13.29
CA GLY A 217 -25.07 -23.98 -13.34
C GLY A 217 -23.62 -23.56 -13.59
N LEU A 218 -23.32 -22.26 -13.75
CA LEU A 218 -21.96 -21.79 -13.97
C LEU A 218 -21.21 -21.61 -12.64
N ALA A 219 -20.18 -22.41 -12.41
CA ALA A 219 -19.30 -22.30 -11.25
C ALA A 219 -17.97 -21.61 -11.59
N PHE A 220 -17.41 -20.88 -10.64
CA PHE A 220 -16.06 -20.33 -10.78
C PHE A 220 -15.04 -21.48 -10.89
N PRO A 221 -14.15 -21.48 -11.91
CA PRO A 221 -13.19 -22.55 -12.15
C PRO A 221 -12.00 -22.50 -11.17
N HIS A 222 -12.29 -22.56 -9.87
CA HIS A 222 -11.33 -22.29 -8.79
C HIS A 222 -10.11 -23.21 -8.78
N VAL A 223 -10.24 -24.47 -9.22
CA VAL A 223 -9.11 -25.40 -9.37
C VAL A 223 -8.16 -24.91 -10.46
N VAL A 224 -8.67 -24.64 -11.67
CA VAL A 224 -7.86 -24.16 -12.79
C VAL A 224 -7.20 -22.83 -12.46
N THR A 225 -7.97 -21.87 -11.94
CA THR A 225 -7.45 -20.57 -11.51
C THR A 225 -6.40 -20.73 -10.39
N GLY A 226 -6.57 -21.70 -9.50
CA GLY A 226 -5.64 -21.98 -8.41
C GLY A 226 -4.33 -22.57 -8.92
N CYS A 227 -4.40 -23.51 -9.87
CA CYS A 227 -3.25 -24.06 -10.57
C CYS A 227 -2.48 -22.97 -11.33
N ILE A 228 -3.17 -22.07 -12.05
CA ILE A 228 -2.54 -20.93 -12.70
C ILE A 228 -1.80 -20.07 -11.67
N GLY A 229 -2.46 -19.71 -10.56
CA GLY A 229 -1.84 -18.94 -9.48
C GLY A 229 -0.60 -19.62 -8.88
N ALA A 230 -0.65 -20.94 -8.69
CA ALA A 230 0.48 -21.74 -8.20
C ALA A 230 1.65 -21.75 -9.20
N VAL A 231 1.37 -21.96 -10.49
CA VAL A 231 2.40 -21.92 -11.55
C VAL A 231 3.04 -20.54 -11.63
N LEU A 232 2.25 -19.46 -11.64
CA LEU A 232 2.78 -18.10 -11.65
C LEU A 232 3.65 -17.82 -10.41
N THR A 233 3.23 -18.31 -9.24
CA THR A 233 4.01 -18.23 -8.00
C THR A 233 5.34 -18.98 -8.13
N MET A 234 5.33 -20.20 -8.68
CA MET A 234 6.56 -20.95 -8.95
C MET A 234 7.48 -20.20 -9.91
N CYS A 235 6.95 -19.55 -10.96
CA CYS A 235 7.73 -18.71 -11.87
C CYS A 235 8.37 -17.52 -11.16
N VAL A 236 7.66 -16.86 -10.25
CA VAL A 236 8.21 -15.77 -9.42
C VAL A 236 9.40 -16.26 -8.61
N PHE A 237 9.23 -17.36 -7.86
CA PHE A 237 10.30 -17.91 -7.03
C PHE A 237 11.49 -18.44 -7.83
N ALA A 238 11.24 -19.10 -8.97
CA ALA A 238 12.31 -19.52 -9.87
C ALA A 238 13.06 -18.31 -10.46
N GLY A 239 12.34 -17.22 -10.74
CA GLY A 239 12.93 -15.94 -11.12
C GLY A 239 13.87 -15.40 -10.05
N ASP A 240 13.41 -15.31 -8.80
CA ASP A 240 14.22 -14.82 -7.68
C ASP A 240 15.49 -15.68 -7.47
N LEU A 241 15.38 -17.01 -7.57
CA LEU A 241 16.52 -17.93 -7.47
C LEU A 241 17.54 -17.77 -8.60
N THR A 242 17.10 -17.29 -9.77
CA THR A 242 17.96 -17.10 -10.96
C THR A 242 18.36 -15.63 -11.17
N GLY A 243 18.03 -14.73 -10.23
CA GLY A 243 18.33 -13.30 -10.33
C GLY A 243 17.35 -12.47 -11.18
N HIS A 244 16.26 -13.08 -11.68
CA HIS A 244 15.23 -12.43 -12.49
C HIS A 244 14.07 -11.90 -11.64
N TRP A 245 14.36 -10.98 -10.72
CA TRP A 245 13.39 -10.32 -9.83
C TRP A 245 12.23 -9.60 -10.56
N ALA A 246 12.42 -9.28 -11.84
CA ALA A 246 11.40 -8.75 -12.74
C ALA A 246 10.14 -9.64 -12.81
N TYR A 247 10.30 -10.97 -12.69
CA TYR A 247 9.17 -11.89 -12.66
C TYR A 247 8.28 -11.66 -11.44
N GLY A 248 8.88 -11.38 -10.27
CA GLY A 248 8.15 -10.99 -9.08
C GLY A 248 7.29 -9.75 -9.32
N ILE A 249 7.86 -8.70 -9.91
CA ILE A 249 7.13 -7.46 -10.17
C ILE A 249 5.97 -7.66 -11.17
N VAL A 250 6.20 -8.45 -12.22
CA VAL A 250 5.25 -8.61 -13.34
C VAL A 250 4.24 -9.75 -13.14
N LEU A 251 4.51 -10.75 -12.31
CA LEU A 251 3.61 -11.91 -12.15
C LEU A 251 2.98 -12.00 -10.76
N TRP A 252 3.60 -11.43 -9.71
CA TRP A 252 3.14 -11.58 -8.34
C TRP A 252 1.71 -11.05 -8.09
N PRO A 253 1.33 -9.83 -8.52
CA PRO A 253 -0.06 -9.38 -8.44
C PRO A 253 -1.06 -10.37 -9.04
N THR A 254 -0.84 -10.83 -10.27
CA THR A 254 -1.74 -11.77 -10.95
C THR A 254 -1.79 -13.12 -10.24
N ALA A 255 -0.65 -13.62 -9.76
CA ALA A 255 -0.57 -14.87 -9.00
C ALA A 255 -1.43 -14.79 -7.74
N ILE A 256 -1.29 -13.71 -6.95
CA ILE A 256 -2.10 -13.49 -5.75
C ILE A 256 -3.58 -13.27 -6.10
N GLY A 257 -3.86 -12.57 -7.20
CA GLY A 257 -5.21 -12.41 -7.75
C GLY A 257 -5.91 -13.75 -8.00
N CYS A 258 -5.23 -14.64 -8.73
CA CYS A 258 -5.69 -16.00 -8.98
C CYS A 258 -5.89 -16.80 -7.68
N LEU A 259 -4.88 -16.86 -6.81
CA LEU A 259 -4.92 -17.64 -5.57
C LEU A 259 -6.03 -17.16 -4.64
N THR A 260 -6.22 -15.84 -4.50
CA THR A 260 -7.25 -15.26 -3.64
C THR A 260 -8.64 -15.53 -4.18
N ALA A 261 -8.87 -15.35 -5.49
CA ALA A 261 -10.16 -15.64 -6.10
C ALA A 261 -10.52 -17.13 -6.00
N SER A 262 -9.56 -18.01 -6.25
CA SER A 262 -9.70 -19.45 -6.04
C SER A 262 -10.01 -19.82 -4.60
N LEU A 263 -9.34 -19.19 -3.63
CA LEU A 263 -9.59 -19.43 -2.21
C LEU A 263 -11.02 -19.02 -1.83
N ILE A 264 -11.48 -17.83 -2.24
CA ILE A 264 -12.86 -17.38 -1.97
C ILE A 264 -13.89 -18.32 -2.61
N ALA A 265 -13.67 -18.72 -3.85
CA ALA A 265 -14.54 -19.65 -4.56
C ALA A 265 -14.56 -21.06 -3.93
N TRP A 266 -13.42 -21.56 -3.46
CA TRP A 266 -13.33 -22.85 -2.78
C TRP A 266 -14.03 -22.83 -1.41
N MET A 267 -13.90 -21.74 -0.66
CA MET A 267 -14.57 -21.59 0.63
C MET A 267 -16.10 -21.69 0.53
N ASP A 268 -16.71 -21.29 -0.59
CA ASP A 268 -18.15 -21.45 -0.81
C ASP A 268 -18.63 -22.91 -0.75
N GLY A 269 -17.78 -23.86 -1.18
CA GLY A 269 -18.09 -25.29 -1.22
C GLY A 269 -17.59 -26.07 -0.01
N SER A 270 -16.91 -25.43 0.94
CA SER A 270 -16.19 -26.11 2.03
C SER A 270 -16.68 -25.66 3.41
N PRO A 271 -17.58 -26.42 4.07
CA PRO A 271 -18.07 -26.10 5.41
C PRO A 271 -16.94 -25.96 6.44
N THR A 272 -15.89 -26.77 6.33
CA THR A 272 -14.70 -26.72 7.20
C THR A 272 -13.93 -25.41 7.02
N ALA A 273 -13.74 -24.97 5.78
CA ALA A 273 -13.06 -23.70 5.50
C ALA A 273 -13.87 -22.52 6.05
N ILE A 274 -15.18 -22.54 5.87
CA ILE A 274 -16.10 -21.56 6.47
C ILE A 274 -15.97 -21.60 7.99
N ALA A 275 -15.95 -22.77 8.63
CA ALA A 275 -15.83 -22.87 10.09
C ALA A 275 -14.54 -22.24 10.63
N ILE A 276 -13.40 -22.47 9.95
CA ILE A 276 -12.11 -21.86 10.31
C ILE A 276 -12.15 -20.35 10.09
N ALA A 277 -12.62 -19.90 8.93
CA ALA A 277 -12.72 -18.49 8.60
C ALA A 277 -13.74 -17.78 9.49
N CYS A 278 -14.75 -18.46 10.03
CA CYS A 278 -15.75 -17.86 10.91
C CYS A 278 -15.29 -17.72 12.37
N ARG A 279 -14.02 -17.88 12.71
CA ARG A 279 -13.54 -17.61 14.09
C ARG A 279 -13.78 -16.14 14.47
N PRO A 280 -14.40 -15.86 15.65
CA PRO A 280 -14.77 -14.49 16.04
C PRO A 280 -13.61 -13.49 16.04
N THR A 281 -12.42 -13.93 16.45
CA THR A 281 -11.21 -13.10 16.50
C THR A 281 -10.76 -12.65 15.11
N LEU A 282 -10.74 -13.56 14.13
CA LEU A 282 -10.38 -13.22 12.76
C LEU A 282 -11.41 -12.30 12.12
N GLN A 283 -12.71 -12.57 12.34
CA GLN A 283 -13.76 -11.66 11.87
C GLN A 283 -13.65 -10.27 12.52
N TYR A 284 -13.28 -10.19 13.80
CA TYR A 284 -13.09 -8.91 14.48
C TYR A 284 -11.92 -8.12 13.86
N LEU A 285 -10.74 -8.74 13.76
CA LEU A 285 -9.57 -8.12 13.11
C LEU A 285 -9.88 -7.72 11.67
N GLY A 286 -10.65 -8.55 10.97
CA GLY A 286 -11.14 -8.29 9.62
C GLY A 286 -12.03 -7.06 9.51
N ARG A 287 -12.96 -6.90 10.46
CA ARG A 287 -13.87 -5.74 10.50
C ARG A 287 -13.12 -4.43 10.74
N ILE A 288 -12.10 -4.43 11.59
CA ILE A 288 -11.28 -3.24 11.91
C ILE A 288 -10.03 -3.11 11.03
N SER A 289 -9.84 -4.00 10.05
CA SER A 289 -8.63 -4.09 9.23
C SER A 289 -8.29 -2.80 8.49
N TYR A 290 -9.31 -2.02 8.12
CA TYR A 290 -9.13 -0.71 7.48
C TYR A 290 -8.42 0.28 8.41
N GLY A 291 -8.87 0.39 9.67
CA GLY A 291 -8.19 1.20 10.68
C GLY A 291 -6.79 0.69 11.01
N ILE A 292 -6.61 -0.65 11.11
CA ILE A 292 -5.28 -1.24 11.30
C ILE A 292 -4.35 -0.82 10.16
N TYR A 293 -4.80 -0.93 8.91
CA TYR A 293 -4.03 -0.56 7.73
C TYR A 293 -3.72 0.94 7.67
N LEU A 294 -4.56 1.83 8.19
CA LEU A 294 -4.25 3.27 8.19
C LEU A 294 -3.24 3.69 9.26
N TYR A 295 -3.38 3.16 10.47
CA TYR A 295 -2.56 3.62 11.60
C TYR A 295 -1.21 2.91 11.72
N HIS A 296 -1.00 1.77 11.05
CA HIS A 296 0.19 0.97 11.31
C HIS A 296 1.53 1.68 11.03
N LEU A 297 1.68 2.41 9.92
CA LEU A 297 2.95 3.09 9.66
C LEU A 297 3.20 4.21 10.68
N ALA A 298 2.17 4.94 11.10
CA ALA A 298 2.26 5.95 12.16
C ALA A 298 2.71 5.33 13.50
N VAL A 299 2.05 4.27 13.94
CA VAL A 299 2.38 3.57 15.20
C VAL A 299 3.79 2.98 15.13
N GLY A 300 4.10 2.26 14.05
CA GLY A 300 5.41 1.65 13.84
C GLY A 300 6.53 2.68 13.84
N ARG A 301 6.33 3.81 13.16
CA ARG A 301 7.32 4.90 13.11
C ARG A 301 7.52 5.53 14.49
N TYR A 302 6.43 5.90 15.16
CA TYR A 302 6.49 6.49 16.49
C TYR A 302 7.25 5.61 17.48
N LEU A 303 6.97 4.30 17.46
CA LEU A 303 7.65 3.32 18.30
C LEU A 303 9.13 3.18 17.92
N PHE A 304 9.45 3.14 16.63
CA PHE A 304 10.83 3.01 16.15
C PHE A 304 11.71 4.22 16.55
N ASP A 305 11.12 5.41 16.69
CA ASP A 305 11.85 6.60 17.13
C ASP A 305 12.14 6.62 18.65
N GLN A 306 11.53 5.71 19.43
CA GLN A 306 11.83 5.54 20.86
C GLN A 306 13.08 4.67 21.07
N THR A 307 14.08 5.18 21.80
CA THR A 307 15.37 4.51 22.03
C THR A 307 15.25 3.14 22.69
N VAL A 308 14.32 2.97 23.64
CA VAL A 308 14.06 1.70 24.33
C VAL A 308 13.57 0.60 23.36
N VAL A 309 12.82 1.00 22.35
CA VAL A 309 12.17 0.09 21.40
C VAL A 309 13.11 -0.32 20.27
N ARG A 310 14.10 0.52 19.93
CA ARG A 310 15.14 0.21 18.92
C ARG A 310 15.99 -1.01 19.25
N ASN A 311 16.13 -1.33 20.53
CA ASN A 311 16.94 -2.45 21.02
C ASN A 311 16.14 -3.76 21.19
N MET A 312 14.84 -3.76 20.87
CA MET A 312 13.98 -4.95 20.98
C MET A 312 14.23 -5.93 19.84
N SER A 313 13.91 -7.22 20.07
CA SER A 313 13.88 -8.19 18.98
C SER A 313 12.76 -7.85 17.97
N PRO A 314 12.89 -8.22 16.68
CA PRO A 314 11.84 -7.96 15.69
C PRO A 314 10.47 -8.52 16.08
N LEU A 315 10.45 -9.67 16.76
CA LEU A 315 9.21 -10.27 17.27
C LEU A 315 8.60 -9.44 18.39
N ALA A 316 9.40 -8.99 19.36
CA ALA A 316 8.90 -8.15 20.45
C ALA A 316 8.36 -6.81 19.93
N PHE A 317 9.09 -6.17 19.00
CA PHE A 317 8.64 -4.96 18.31
C PHE A 317 7.30 -5.20 17.59
N PHE A 318 7.20 -6.26 16.80
CA PHE A 318 5.98 -6.61 16.08
C PHE A 318 4.79 -6.80 17.03
N LEU A 319 4.94 -7.55 18.12
CA LEU A 319 3.85 -7.82 19.05
C LEU A 319 3.34 -6.54 19.74
N ILE A 320 4.26 -5.64 20.15
CA ILE A 320 3.92 -4.37 20.77
C ILE A 320 3.24 -3.44 19.76
N ALA A 321 3.84 -3.25 18.58
CA ALA A 321 3.28 -2.41 17.53
C ALA A 321 1.91 -2.92 17.04
N PHE A 322 1.76 -4.24 16.93
CA PHE A 322 0.50 -4.91 16.61
C PHE A 322 -0.57 -4.64 17.67
N ALA A 323 -0.25 -4.86 18.95
CA ALA A 323 -1.18 -4.63 20.05
C ALA A 323 -1.66 -3.18 20.12
N ILE A 324 -0.73 -2.21 20.00
CA ILE A 324 -1.05 -0.78 20.01
C ILE A 324 -1.91 -0.42 18.79
N THR A 325 -1.54 -0.89 17.59
CA THR A 325 -2.30 -0.61 16.36
C THR A 325 -3.71 -1.18 16.44
N VAL A 326 -3.87 -2.41 16.94
CA VAL A 326 -5.20 -3.03 17.16
C VAL A 326 -6.01 -2.24 18.19
N ALA A 327 -5.38 -1.74 19.27
CA ALA A 327 -6.07 -0.92 20.26
C ALA A 327 -6.54 0.42 19.67
N VAL A 328 -5.69 1.13 18.93
CA VAL A 328 -6.02 2.39 18.25
C VAL A 328 -7.10 2.18 17.19
N ALA A 329 -6.96 1.16 16.35
CA ALA A 329 -7.95 0.81 15.33
C ALA A 329 -9.29 0.39 15.95
N SER A 330 -9.27 -0.34 17.08
CA SER A 330 -10.49 -0.69 17.82
C SER A 330 -11.19 0.54 18.38
N ALA A 331 -10.44 1.47 18.99
CA ALA A 331 -11.00 2.72 19.48
C ALA A 331 -11.61 3.54 18.34
N SER A 332 -10.87 3.71 17.25
CA SER A 332 -11.34 4.38 16.03
C SER A 332 -12.60 3.73 15.45
N TRP A 333 -12.67 2.39 15.45
CA TRP A 333 -13.84 1.67 14.97
C TRP A 333 -15.11 2.01 15.76
N TYR A 334 -15.04 1.95 17.09
CA TYR A 334 -16.23 2.20 17.92
C TYR A 334 -16.61 3.67 18.00
N LEU A 335 -15.63 4.58 18.00
CA LEU A 335 -15.85 6.01 18.16
C LEU A 335 -16.22 6.71 16.84
N ILE A 336 -15.78 6.18 15.70
CA ILE A 336 -15.86 6.89 14.41
C ILE A 336 -16.47 5.99 13.34
N GLU A 337 -15.79 4.93 12.93
CA GLU A 337 -16.18 4.15 11.75
C GLU A 337 -17.59 3.56 11.90
N LYS A 338 -17.87 2.91 13.02
CA LYS A 338 -19.15 2.24 13.28
C LYS A 338 -20.33 3.23 13.26
N PRO A 339 -20.28 4.40 13.92
CA PRO A 339 -21.28 5.46 13.78
C PRO A 339 -21.52 5.90 12.32
N PHE A 340 -20.46 6.23 11.56
CA PHE A 340 -20.62 6.72 10.19
C PHE A 340 -21.12 5.63 9.23
N VAL A 341 -20.67 4.37 9.40
CA VAL A 341 -21.20 3.22 8.65
C VAL A 341 -22.68 2.97 8.97
N ALA A 342 -23.11 3.18 10.22
CA ALA A 342 -24.53 3.08 10.58
C ALA A 342 -25.37 4.17 9.91
N LEU A 343 -24.87 5.40 9.80
CA LEU A 343 -25.51 6.49 9.06
C LEU A 343 -25.68 6.14 7.57
N GLY A 344 -24.64 5.59 6.94
CA GLY A 344 -24.71 5.18 5.54
C GLY A 344 -25.75 4.09 5.26
N ARG A 345 -25.95 3.16 6.20
CA ARG A 345 -26.99 2.11 6.07
C ARG A 345 -28.40 2.68 6.08
N ARG A 346 -28.69 3.67 6.93
CA ARG A 346 -30.01 4.32 7.02
C ARG A 346 -30.46 5.00 5.72
N HIS A 347 -29.50 5.42 4.87
CA HIS A 347 -29.81 6.03 3.57
C HIS A 347 -30.38 5.03 2.55
N ARG A 348 -30.06 3.73 2.67
CA ARG A 348 -30.65 2.68 1.83
C ARG A 348 -32.15 2.51 2.08
N ASP A 349 -32.60 2.83 3.29
CA ASP A 349 -33.98 2.61 3.76
C ASP A 349 -34.88 3.86 3.60
N GLY A 350 -34.45 4.86 2.82
CA GLY A 350 -35.29 6.02 2.47
C GLY A 350 -35.44 7.11 3.56
N SER A 351 -34.70 7.02 4.67
CA SER A 351 -34.74 8.03 5.74
C SER A 351 -33.80 9.23 5.45
N LYS A 352 -34.18 10.40 5.97
CA LYS A 352 -33.73 11.78 5.66
C LYS A 352 -32.21 11.98 5.39
N SER A 353 -31.93 13.01 4.58
CA SER A 353 -30.70 13.19 3.80
C SER A 353 -29.37 13.14 4.58
N PRO A 354 -28.33 12.48 4.03
CA PRO A 354 -26.98 12.41 4.60
C PRO A 354 -26.16 13.69 4.39
N ARG A 355 -26.80 14.80 3.98
CA ARG A 355 -26.14 16.06 3.64
C ARG A 355 -25.17 16.49 4.74
N ILE A 356 -25.57 16.43 6.01
CA ILE A 356 -24.73 16.84 7.14
C ILE A 356 -23.49 15.95 7.31
N ALA A 357 -23.61 14.63 7.17
CA ALA A 357 -22.47 13.72 7.34
C ALA A 357 -21.49 13.79 6.16
N MET A 358 -22.01 13.98 4.94
CA MET A 358 -21.21 14.27 3.75
C MET A 358 -20.53 15.64 3.88
N SER A 359 -21.26 16.66 4.34
CA SER A 359 -20.71 17.98 4.63
C SER A 359 -19.65 17.96 5.72
N MET A 360 -19.76 17.10 6.74
CA MET A 360 -18.72 16.92 7.77
C MET A 360 -17.48 16.22 7.23
N ALA A 361 -17.63 15.16 6.42
CA ALA A 361 -16.48 14.50 5.80
C ALA A 361 -15.76 15.42 4.81
N ILE A 362 -16.53 16.19 4.02
CA ILE A 362 -16.01 17.24 3.12
C ILE A 362 -15.37 18.37 3.95
N ALA A 363 -15.99 18.80 5.05
CA ALA A 363 -15.41 19.82 5.94
C ALA A 363 -14.09 19.35 6.55
N CYS A 364 -13.97 18.08 6.98
CA CYS A 364 -12.69 17.53 7.43
C CYS A 364 -11.64 17.53 6.33
N ALA A 365 -12.00 17.16 5.10
CA ALA A 365 -11.09 17.23 3.94
C ALA A 365 -10.64 18.68 3.65
N VAL A 366 -11.59 19.61 3.67
CA VAL A 366 -11.37 21.04 3.39
C VAL A 366 -10.62 21.75 4.52
N LEU A 367 -10.73 21.32 5.78
CA LEU A 367 -10.02 21.90 6.92
C LEU A 367 -8.59 21.38 7.08
N LEU A 368 -8.31 20.14 6.67
CA LEU A 368 -6.97 19.55 6.79
C LEU A 368 -5.99 20.03 5.72
N VAL A 369 -6.49 20.39 4.55
CA VAL A 369 -5.67 20.97 3.47
C VAL A 369 -4.99 22.28 3.91
N PRO A 370 -5.70 23.27 4.49
CA PRO A 370 -5.10 24.48 5.07
C PRO A 370 -4.18 24.22 6.27
N LEU A 371 -4.43 23.20 7.09
CA LEU A 371 -3.58 22.86 8.25
C LEU A 371 -2.20 22.32 7.81
N GLY A 372 -2.16 21.50 6.74
CA GLY A 372 -0.90 21.12 6.08
C GLY A 372 -0.18 22.31 5.43
N MET A 373 -0.94 23.26 4.86
CA MET A 373 -0.38 24.51 4.33
C MET A 373 0.10 25.47 5.42
N ASN A 374 -0.54 25.51 6.59
CA ASN A 374 -0.15 26.38 7.72
C ASN A 374 1.12 25.91 8.43
N GLN A 375 1.41 24.60 8.45
CA GLN A 375 2.73 24.13 8.91
C GLN A 375 3.86 24.60 8.00
N LEU A 376 3.59 24.81 6.70
CA LEU A 376 4.50 25.46 5.76
C LEU A 376 4.77 26.92 6.17
N PHE A 377 3.72 27.65 6.56
CA PHE A 377 3.82 29.03 7.07
C PHE A 377 4.58 29.10 8.41
N LEU A 378 4.33 28.19 9.35
CA LEU A 378 5.01 28.15 10.64
C LEU A 378 6.48 27.71 10.51
N ARG A 379 6.81 26.78 9.61
CA ARG A 379 8.21 26.43 9.28
C ARG A 379 8.97 27.58 8.63
N ASN A 380 8.31 28.42 7.83
CA ASN A 380 8.92 29.59 7.20
C ASN A 380 8.94 30.81 8.14
N ALA A 381 8.11 30.84 9.19
CA ALA A 381 8.05 31.91 10.19
C ALA A 381 9.01 31.68 11.37
N LEU A 382 9.36 30.43 11.67
CA LEU A 382 10.49 30.09 12.52
C LEU A 382 11.76 30.14 11.66
N PRO A 383 12.88 30.73 12.12
CA PRO A 383 14.15 30.68 11.40
C PRO A 383 14.73 29.27 11.53
N VAL A 384 14.13 28.31 10.83
CA VAL A 384 14.78 27.07 10.48
C VAL A 384 15.75 27.45 9.38
N VAL A 385 17.04 27.38 9.66
CA VAL A 385 18.08 27.36 8.63
C VAL A 385 17.79 26.12 7.78
N SER A 386 16.95 26.26 6.75
CA SER A 386 16.86 25.28 5.70
C SER A 386 18.21 25.33 4.99
N LEU A 387 19.09 24.39 5.31
CA LEU A 387 20.18 24.03 4.44
C LEU A 387 19.55 23.59 3.11
N GLN A 388 19.35 24.53 2.18
CA GLN A 388 19.16 24.22 0.78
C GLN A 388 20.51 23.73 0.24
N THR A 389 20.92 22.52 0.63
CA THR A 389 21.96 21.80 -0.11
C THR A 389 21.32 21.35 -1.41
N LYS A 390 21.42 22.20 -2.43
CA LYS A 390 21.20 21.80 -3.82
C LYS A 390 22.37 20.89 -4.20
N ILE A 391 22.23 19.59 -3.96
CA ILE A 391 23.19 18.61 -4.46
C ILE A 391 23.00 18.59 -5.98
N VAL A 392 23.91 19.25 -6.70
CA VAL A 392 24.00 19.16 -8.15
C VAL A 392 24.70 17.85 -8.47
N ASP A 393 23.92 16.91 -8.98
CA ASP A 393 24.37 15.61 -9.46
C ASP A 393 25.37 15.81 -10.62
N TYR A 394 26.63 15.43 -10.41
CA TYR A 394 27.59 15.26 -11.49
C TYR A 394 27.71 13.75 -11.71
N GLY A 395 27.31 13.32 -12.91
CA GLY A 395 27.19 11.92 -13.28
C GLY A 395 28.40 11.03 -12.98
N PRO A 396 28.25 9.71 -13.17
CA PRO A 396 29.17 8.70 -12.67
C PRO A 396 30.60 8.96 -13.19
N ARG A 397 31.53 9.30 -12.29
CA ARG A 397 32.95 9.07 -12.52
C ARG A 397 33.31 7.73 -11.91
N THR A 398 33.56 6.76 -12.78
CA THR A 398 34.09 5.44 -12.45
C THR A 398 35.43 5.61 -11.73
N ILE A 399 35.52 5.13 -10.49
CA ILE A 399 36.79 4.96 -9.78
C ILE A 399 37.09 3.47 -9.82
N ASP A 400 38.17 3.09 -10.49
CA ASP A 400 38.66 1.71 -10.49
C ASP A 400 39.25 1.37 -9.12
N LEU A 401 38.54 0.53 -8.36
CA LEU A 401 38.92 0.13 -7.01
C LEU A 401 40.06 -0.91 -7.01
N ALA A 402 40.37 -1.54 -8.16
CA ALA A 402 41.43 -2.54 -8.26
C ALA A 402 42.84 -1.94 -8.13
N HIS A 403 42.97 -0.61 -8.24
CA HIS A 403 44.24 0.12 -8.19
C HIS A 403 44.42 0.94 -6.90
N LEU A 404 43.54 0.79 -5.90
CA LEU A 404 43.74 1.41 -4.58
C LEU A 404 44.84 0.66 -3.83
N ASP A 405 45.98 1.33 -3.65
CA ASP A 405 47.06 0.88 -2.79
C ASP A 405 46.50 0.60 -1.37
N PRO A 406 46.64 -0.63 -0.84
CA PRO A 406 46.25 -0.97 0.53
C PRO A 406 46.92 -0.09 1.58
N ALA A 407 48.01 0.63 1.23
CA ALA A 407 48.71 1.56 2.10
C ALA A 407 48.04 2.96 2.25
N GLY A 408 46.82 3.15 1.74
CA GLY A 408 45.96 4.26 2.21
C GLY A 408 46.06 5.56 1.42
N THR A 409 45.87 5.49 0.10
CA THR A 409 45.67 6.72 -0.69
C THR A 409 44.38 7.44 -0.25
N PRO A 410 44.44 8.73 0.14
CA PRO A 410 43.27 9.50 0.54
C PRO A 410 42.25 9.61 -0.59
N ILE A 411 40.99 9.25 -0.36
CA ILE A 411 39.90 9.57 -1.30
C ILE A 411 39.29 10.92 -0.89
N TRP A 412 39.24 11.86 -1.82
CA TRP A 412 38.68 13.18 -1.60
C TRP A 412 37.27 13.26 -2.18
N MET A 413 36.28 13.49 -1.32
CA MET A 413 34.90 13.76 -1.75
C MET A 413 34.64 15.27 -1.72
N LYS A 414 34.07 15.79 -2.80
CA LYS A 414 33.79 17.23 -2.99
C LYS A 414 32.29 17.49 -2.90
N ILE A 415 31.88 18.36 -1.99
CA ILE A 415 30.52 18.89 -1.90
C ILE A 415 30.56 20.35 -2.37
N ASN A 416 29.78 20.70 -3.38
CA ASN A 416 29.62 22.10 -3.80
C ASN A 416 28.45 22.72 -3.03
N GLY A 417 28.69 23.87 -2.39
CA GLY A 417 27.68 24.63 -1.65
C GLY A 417 28.16 25.14 -0.29
N ASP A 418 27.48 26.16 0.22
CA ASP A 418 27.79 26.77 1.51
C ASP A 418 27.26 25.95 2.68
N LEU A 419 28.17 25.34 3.46
CA LEU A 419 27.84 24.74 4.75
C LEU A 419 27.97 25.78 5.88
N PRO A 420 27.06 25.78 6.87
CA PRO A 420 27.17 26.57 8.08
C PRO A 420 28.49 26.32 8.83
N PRO A 421 29.12 27.36 9.42
CA PRO A 421 30.35 27.21 10.20
C PRO A 421 30.20 26.20 11.34
N GLY A 422 31.11 25.23 11.44
CA GLY A 422 31.08 24.19 12.47
C GLY A 422 30.28 22.92 12.11
N THR A 423 29.91 22.75 10.84
CA THR A 423 29.39 21.48 10.31
C THR A 423 30.48 20.42 10.26
N VAL A 424 30.16 19.18 10.63
CA VAL A 424 31.08 18.03 10.66
C VAL A 424 30.51 16.87 9.85
N ALA A 425 31.34 16.17 9.08
CA ALA A 425 30.93 14.95 8.39
C ALA A 425 31.02 13.75 9.35
N VAL A 426 30.00 12.90 9.37
CA VAL A 426 29.93 11.70 10.20
C VAL A 426 29.73 10.48 9.30
N ILE A 427 30.64 9.51 9.38
CA ILE A 427 30.58 8.28 8.57
C ILE A 427 30.70 7.08 9.49
N GLY A 428 29.62 6.27 9.51
CA GLY A 428 29.40 5.16 10.44
C GLY A 428 29.87 5.41 11.88
N GLY A 429 29.55 6.60 12.38
CA GLY A 429 29.75 7.02 13.78
C GLY A 429 31.00 7.86 14.03
N GLU A 430 31.93 7.96 13.09
CA GLU A 430 33.17 8.73 13.25
C GLU A 430 33.04 10.14 12.66
N ARG A 431 33.49 11.15 13.42
CA ARG A 431 33.56 12.56 12.99
C ARG A 431 34.80 12.79 12.15
N ILE A 432 34.61 13.12 10.88
CA ILE A 432 35.68 13.35 9.92
C ILE A 432 35.92 14.86 9.74
N PRO A 433 37.17 15.34 9.83
CA PRO A 433 37.52 16.73 9.55
C PRO A 433 37.14 17.13 8.12
N MET A 434 36.57 18.33 7.97
CA MET A 434 36.21 18.92 6.68
C MET A 434 37.10 20.14 6.42
N TRP A 435 37.49 20.35 5.16
CA TRP A 435 38.19 21.54 4.69
C TRP A 435 37.28 22.32 3.75
N LYS A 436 37.13 23.62 3.99
CA LYS A 436 36.33 24.55 3.15
C LYS A 436 37.26 25.49 2.37
N SER A 437 37.02 25.64 1.08
CA SER A 437 37.62 26.68 0.22
C SER A 437 36.51 27.28 -0.65
N ASP A 438 36.26 28.58 -0.51
CA ASP A 438 35.26 29.39 -1.22
C ASP A 438 33.90 28.69 -1.42
N ASP A 439 33.71 27.91 -2.50
CA ASP A 439 32.45 27.24 -2.85
C ASP A 439 32.44 25.70 -2.62
N VAL A 440 33.51 25.17 -2.04
CA VAL A 440 33.82 23.74 -2.00
C VAL A 440 34.09 23.28 -0.59
N VAL A 441 33.47 22.17 -0.20
CA VAL A 441 33.82 21.45 1.02
C VAL A 441 34.33 20.06 0.69
N ALA A 442 35.53 19.73 1.19
CA ALA A 442 36.20 18.46 0.95
C ALA A 442 36.51 17.73 2.26
N PHE A 443 36.47 16.40 2.23
CA PHE A 443 36.90 15.56 3.35
C PHE A 443 37.66 14.34 2.85
N LYS A 444 38.56 13.83 3.70
CA LYS A 444 39.43 12.69 3.43
C LYS A 444 38.79 11.40 3.93
N LEU A 445 38.61 10.44 3.04
CA LEU A 445 38.16 9.09 3.34
C LEU A 445 39.34 8.12 3.32
N THR A 446 39.38 7.18 4.27
CA THR A 446 40.26 6.01 4.20
C THR A 446 39.50 4.82 3.58
N PRO A 447 40.19 3.95 2.82
CA PRO A 447 39.56 2.76 2.22
C PRO A 447 38.80 1.88 3.22
N ASP A 448 39.28 1.78 4.46
CA ASP A 448 38.67 0.99 5.54
C ASP A 448 37.26 1.45 5.91
N LEU A 449 36.99 2.76 5.78
CA LEU A 449 35.68 3.35 6.05
C LEU A 449 34.66 3.04 4.93
N LEU A 450 35.09 2.79 3.69
CA LEU A 450 34.17 2.53 2.57
C LEU A 450 33.77 1.06 2.43
N LEU A 451 34.61 0.14 2.92
CA LEU A 451 34.43 -1.31 2.79
C LEU A 451 33.38 -1.89 3.76
N ARG A 452 32.89 -1.10 4.72
CA ARG A 452 31.85 -1.53 5.67
C ARG A 452 30.46 -1.12 5.18
N PRO A 453 29.48 -2.05 5.06
CA PRO A 453 28.13 -1.74 4.56
C PRO A 453 27.40 -0.64 5.34
N SER A 454 27.68 -0.48 6.63
CA SER A 454 27.12 0.56 7.51
C SER A 454 27.70 1.96 7.27
N HIS A 455 28.77 2.08 6.50
CA HIS A 455 29.57 3.30 6.35
C HIS A 455 29.47 3.90 4.93
N GLN A 456 28.57 3.41 4.08
CA GLN A 456 28.33 3.91 2.72
C GLN A 456 27.50 5.21 2.67
N THR A 457 27.04 5.70 3.82
CA THR A 457 26.24 6.93 3.94
C THR A 457 27.02 7.99 4.71
N VAL A 458 27.12 9.18 4.13
CA VAL A 458 27.72 10.35 4.78
C VAL A 458 26.63 11.19 5.44
N PHE A 459 26.77 11.43 6.74
CA PHE A 459 25.88 12.33 7.47
C PHE A 459 26.60 13.67 7.70
N LEU A 460 25.86 14.77 7.61
CA LEU A 460 26.36 16.09 7.99
C LEU A 460 25.70 16.47 9.32
N GLU A 461 26.52 16.68 10.34
CA GLU A 461 26.10 17.09 11.68
C GLU A 461 26.39 18.59 11.87
N HIS A 462 25.37 19.37 12.21
CA HIS A 462 25.51 20.78 12.58
C HIS A 462 24.73 21.08 13.85
N ARG A 463 25.42 21.53 14.92
CA ARG A 463 24.82 21.86 16.23
C ARG A 463 23.88 20.77 16.79
N GLY A 464 24.23 19.49 16.61
CA GLY A 464 23.45 18.35 17.10
C GLY A 464 22.30 17.90 16.19
N PHE A 465 22.09 18.55 15.04
CA PHE A 465 21.16 18.11 14.00
C PHE A 465 21.89 17.33 12.92
N VAL A 466 21.36 16.17 12.55
CA VAL A 466 21.96 15.26 11.56
C VAL A 466 21.13 15.29 10.27
N THR A 467 21.76 15.69 9.16
CA THR A 467 21.17 15.62 7.82
C THR A 467 21.87 14.54 7.01
N VAL A 468 21.12 13.73 6.27
CA VAL A 468 21.69 12.69 5.40
C VAL A 468 22.11 13.33 4.08
N ALA A 469 23.40 13.38 3.79
CA ALA A 469 23.87 13.60 2.44
C ALA A 469 23.82 12.23 1.74
N ARG A 470 22.72 11.92 1.04
CA ARG A 470 22.66 10.69 0.25
C ARG A 470 23.76 10.80 -0.82
N THR A 471 24.75 9.93 -0.71
CA THR A 471 25.56 9.48 -1.83
C THR A 471 24.57 8.97 -2.88
N ALA A 472 24.46 9.66 -4.02
CA ALA A 472 23.99 9.02 -5.24
C ALA A 472 24.74 7.70 -5.38
N GLN A 473 24.03 6.63 -5.76
CA GLN A 473 24.55 5.28 -5.89
C GLN A 473 26.00 5.30 -6.39
N VAL A 474 26.96 4.98 -5.51
CA VAL A 474 28.20 4.38 -6.00
C VAL A 474 27.79 2.99 -6.43
N GLY A 475 27.33 2.89 -7.68
CA GLY A 475 27.14 1.62 -8.34
C GLY A 475 28.50 0.93 -8.37
N LEU A 476 28.67 -0.06 -7.50
CA LEU A 476 29.75 -1.03 -7.59
C LEU A 476 29.36 -2.03 -8.68
N GLU A 477 29.61 -1.68 -9.94
CA GLU A 477 29.66 -2.67 -11.02
C GLU A 477 31.08 -3.21 -11.14
N ILE A 478 31.24 -4.50 -10.85
CA ILE A 478 32.46 -5.25 -11.08
C ILE A 478 32.49 -5.64 -12.56
N GLY A 479 33.21 -4.86 -13.37
CA GLY A 479 33.49 -5.17 -14.77
C GLY A 479 34.97 -5.56 -14.94
N SER A 480 35.22 -6.68 -15.61
CA SER A 480 36.56 -7.15 -15.96
C SER A 480 37.03 -6.52 -17.27
N ASN A 481 38.30 -6.10 -17.33
CA ASN A 481 39.20 -6.27 -18.48
C ASN A 481 40.65 -6.18 -18.01
#